data_AF-A0A7X9EDZ2-F1
#
_entry.id   AF-A0A7X9EDZ2-F1
#
_cell.length_a   1.000
_cell.length_b   1.000
_cell.length_c   1.000
_cell.angle_alpha   90.00
_cell.angle_beta   90.00
_cell.angle_gamma   90.00
#
_symmetry.space_group_name_H-M   'P 1'
#
loop_
_entity.id
_entity.type
_entity.pdbx_description
1 polymer ?
#
loop_
_entity_poly.entity_id
_entity_poly.type
_entity_poly.pdbx_seq_one_letter_code
_entity_poly.pdbx_strand_id
1 'polypeptide(L)'
;MDNEVFNSIKKKLLMSKNATNVIDSLDVEIQILRNKVDLYPFLIHMDRYQAVIAGRHNINKDLDCGYHISLTDTPLPIRLGVDISGPIVDITDRPLKHIKLVRPKYNKLFKPDKRGDTEQKVLSMKQDILETLRSNVREQYGTTSRRPPLVE
;
A
#
# COMPACT_ATOMS: atom_id res chain seq x y z
N MET A 1 3.24 -25.22 -6.09
CA MET A 1 1.96 -25.07 -5.34
C MET A 1 0.95 -25.96 -6.06
N ASP A 2 0.34 -26.94 -5.37
CA ASP A 2 -0.53 -27.93 -6.02
C ASP A 2 -1.75 -27.30 -6.70
N ASN A 3 -2.08 -27.79 -7.91
CA ASN A 3 -3.19 -27.28 -8.72
C ASN A 3 -4.55 -27.40 -8.01
N GLU A 4 -4.75 -28.44 -7.20
CA GLU A 4 -5.99 -28.64 -6.44
C GLU A 4 -6.16 -27.63 -5.30
N VAL A 5 -5.09 -27.35 -4.56
CA VAL A 5 -5.08 -26.36 -3.48
C VAL A 5 -5.33 -24.97 -4.06
N PHE A 6 -4.67 -24.63 -5.17
CA PHE A 6 -4.88 -23.36 -5.85
C PHE A 6 -6.31 -23.20 -6.39
N ASN A 7 -6.87 -24.24 -7.02
CA ASN A 7 -8.26 -24.22 -7.50
C ASN A 7 -9.27 -24.09 -6.36
N SER A 8 -8.99 -24.70 -5.20
CA SER A 8 -9.82 -24.56 -4.00
C SER A 8 -9.78 -23.14 -3.43
N ILE A 9 -8.60 -22.52 -3.38
CA ILE A 9 -8.42 -21.11 -2.99
C ILE A 9 -9.13 -20.19 -3.97
N LYS A 10 -8.96 -20.41 -5.28
CA LYS A 10 -9.67 -19.66 -6.33
C LYS A 10 -11.17 -19.69 -6.17
N LYS A 11 -11.75 -20.86 -5.86
CA LYS A 11 -13.19 -20.99 -5.65
C LYS A 11 -13.66 -20.25 -4.39
N LYS A 12 -12.91 -20.35 -3.29
CA LYS A 12 -13.24 -19.69 -2.01
C LYS A 12 -13.10 -18.17 -2.10
N LEU A 13 -12.08 -17.69 -2.80
CA LEU A 13 -11.83 -16.29 -3.07
C LEU A 13 -12.48 -15.85 -4.38
N LEU A 14 -13.54 -16.53 -4.85
CA LEU A 14 -14.32 -16.13 -6.03
C LEU A 14 -13.45 -15.49 -7.14
N MET A 15 -12.34 -16.13 -7.51
CA MET A 15 -11.45 -15.64 -8.57
C MET A 15 -11.98 -16.11 -9.92
N SER A 16 -11.65 -15.43 -11.01
CA SER A 16 -11.98 -15.92 -12.35
C SER A 16 -11.16 -17.18 -12.67
N LYS A 17 -11.68 -18.00 -13.60
CA LYS A 17 -10.98 -19.21 -14.06
C LYS A 17 -9.61 -18.88 -14.68
N ASN A 18 -9.50 -17.72 -15.30
CA ASN A 18 -8.30 -17.23 -16.00
C ASN A 18 -7.46 -16.28 -15.14
N ALA A 19 -7.69 -16.21 -13.82
CA ALA A 19 -6.88 -15.36 -12.95
C ALA A 19 -5.39 -15.72 -13.10
N THR A 20 -4.68 -14.89 -13.85
CA THR A 20 -3.23 -14.85 -13.97
C THR A 20 -2.74 -13.91 -12.87
N ASN A 21 -1.73 -14.33 -12.11
CA ASN A 21 -1.11 -13.47 -11.10
C ASN A 21 -0.18 -12.46 -11.80
N VAL A 22 -0.77 -11.62 -12.65
CA VAL A 22 -0.05 -10.62 -13.43
C VAL A 22 -0.62 -9.27 -13.04
N ILE A 23 0.24 -8.45 -12.44
CA ILE A 23 -0.04 -7.04 -12.18
C ILE A 23 0.41 -6.31 -13.45
N ASP A 24 -0.53 -5.78 -14.23
CA ASP A 24 -0.23 -5.17 -15.54
C ASP A 24 0.60 -3.88 -15.43
N SER A 25 0.32 -3.07 -14.40
CA SER A 25 1.11 -1.87 -14.07
C SER A 25 0.92 -1.51 -12.59
N LEU A 26 1.97 -0.92 -12.00
CA LEU A 26 1.97 -0.53 -10.59
C LEU A 26 2.65 0.83 -10.43
N ASP A 27 1.86 1.84 -10.09
CA ASP A 27 2.34 3.16 -9.69
C ASP A 27 2.45 3.23 -8.17
N VAL A 28 3.68 3.38 -7.66
CA VAL A 28 3.95 3.46 -6.22
C VAL A 28 4.72 4.73 -5.91
N GLU A 29 4.26 5.46 -4.89
CA GLU A 29 5.01 6.57 -4.32
C GLU A 29 5.65 6.15 -2.99
N ILE A 30 6.96 6.36 -2.90
CA ILE A 30 7.79 5.94 -1.77
C ILE A 30 8.58 7.14 -1.26
N GLN A 31 8.58 7.34 0.05
CA GLN A 31 9.48 8.29 0.71
C GLN A 31 10.50 7.54 1.57
N ILE A 32 11.77 7.91 1.46
CA ILE A 32 12.84 7.35 2.27
C ILE A 32 13.40 8.45 3.17
N LEU A 33 13.35 8.23 4.48
CA LEU A 33 13.87 9.17 5.46
C LEU A 33 14.48 8.42 6.65
N ARG A 34 15.77 8.66 6.92
CA ARG A 34 16.49 8.13 8.10
C ARG A 34 16.22 6.63 8.33
N ASN A 35 16.44 5.83 7.29
CA ASN A 35 16.25 4.36 7.27
C ASN A 35 14.80 3.89 7.45
N LYS A 36 13.83 4.80 7.40
CA LYS A 36 12.42 4.47 7.27
C LYS A 36 12.01 4.66 5.82
N VAL A 37 11.25 3.70 5.32
CA VAL A 37 10.64 3.74 4.00
C VAL A 37 9.14 3.79 4.22
N ASP A 38 8.54 4.89 3.78
CA ASP A 38 7.11 5.14 3.77
C ASP A 38 6.54 4.79 2.40
N LEU A 39 5.60 3.86 2.40
CA LEU A 39 4.85 3.40 1.25
C LEU A 39 3.47 4.04 1.28
N TYR A 40 3.26 5.05 0.44
CA TYR A 40 1.98 5.74 0.39
C TYR A 40 0.89 4.84 -0.19
N PRO A 41 -0.40 5.10 0.15
CA PRO A 41 -1.50 4.31 -0.36
C PRO A 41 -1.51 4.25 -1.89
N PHE A 42 -1.33 3.06 -2.44
CA PHE A 42 -1.49 2.79 -3.86
C PHE A 42 -2.55 1.70 -4.09
N LEU A 43 -3.23 1.79 -5.23
CA LEU A 43 -4.28 0.87 -5.66
C LEU A 43 -3.66 -0.25 -6.50
N ILE A 44 -4.02 -1.49 -6.19
CA ILE A 44 -3.68 -2.69 -6.97
C ILE A 44 -4.98 -3.32 -7.46
N HIS A 45 -4.98 -3.69 -8.74
CA HIS A 45 -6.01 -4.50 -9.38
C HIS A 45 -5.48 -5.91 -9.61
N MET A 46 -6.22 -6.92 -9.15
CA MET A 46 -5.88 -8.32 -9.40
C MET A 46 -7.17 -9.11 -9.65
N ASP A 47 -7.36 -9.60 -10.87
CA ASP A 47 -8.58 -10.31 -11.27
C ASP A 47 -9.86 -9.50 -10.96
N ARG A 48 -10.69 -9.94 -10.00
CA ARG A 48 -11.91 -9.24 -9.55
C ARG A 48 -11.72 -8.44 -8.26
N TYR A 49 -10.49 -8.32 -7.80
CA TYR A 49 -10.14 -7.66 -6.54
C TYR A 49 -9.46 -6.33 -6.80
N GLN A 50 -9.84 -5.35 -6.00
CA GLN A 50 -9.09 -4.11 -5.85
C GLN A 50 -8.67 -3.96 -4.40
N ALA A 51 -7.41 -3.63 -4.17
CA ALA A 51 -6.90 -3.41 -2.84
C ALA A 51 -6.05 -2.14 -2.77
N VAL A 52 -6.07 -1.49 -1.62
CA VAL A 52 -5.19 -0.37 -1.31
C VAL A 52 -4.17 -0.84 -0.30
N ILE A 53 -2.90 -0.65 -0.62
CA ILE A 53 -1.77 -1.04 0.22
C ILE A 53 -1.04 0.23 0.66
N ALA A 54 -0.75 0.34 1.95
CA ALA A 54 0.08 1.41 2.50
C ALA A 54 0.82 0.92 3.74
N GLY A 55 1.91 1.59 4.09
CA GLY A 55 2.55 1.40 5.39
C GLY A 55 4.01 1.81 5.40
N ARG A 56 4.77 1.24 6.32
CA ARG A 56 6.16 1.65 6.57
C ARG A 56 7.03 0.45 6.87
N HIS A 57 8.30 0.50 6.47
CA HIS A 57 9.30 -0.45 6.95
C HIS A 57 10.61 0.26 7.34
N ASN A 58 11.42 -0.40 8.17
CA ASN A 58 12.71 0.10 8.63
C ASN A 58 13.86 -0.73 8.06
N ILE A 59 14.73 -0.10 7.27
CA ILE A 59 15.86 -0.76 6.59
C ILE A 59 16.88 -1.31 7.59
N ASN A 60 17.08 -0.65 8.74
CA ASN A 60 18.11 -1.01 9.71
C ASN A 60 17.68 -2.08 10.73
N LYS A 61 16.41 -2.51 10.70
CA LYS A 61 15.84 -3.43 11.68
C LYS A 61 15.23 -4.63 10.98
N ASP A 62 16.03 -5.39 10.24
CA ASP A 62 15.61 -6.60 9.51
C ASP A 62 14.39 -6.39 8.60
N LEU A 63 14.30 -5.18 8.01
CA LEU A 63 13.16 -4.74 7.20
C LEU A 63 11.81 -4.85 7.95
N ASP A 64 11.81 -4.69 9.28
CA ASP A 64 10.61 -4.70 10.13
C ASP A 64 9.57 -3.74 9.56
N CYS A 65 8.43 -4.32 9.16
CA CYS A 65 7.40 -3.65 8.39
C CYS A 65 6.09 -3.57 9.17
N GLY A 66 5.26 -2.61 8.79
CA GLY A 66 3.89 -2.45 9.21
C GLY A 66 3.08 -1.99 8.01
N TYR A 67 2.44 -2.93 7.32
CA TYR A 67 1.60 -2.69 6.16
C TYR A 67 0.13 -2.94 6.47
N HIS A 68 -0.72 -2.15 5.83
CA HIS A 68 -2.16 -2.34 5.83
C HIS A 68 -2.65 -2.52 4.40
N ILE A 69 -3.44 -3.57 4.19
CA ILE A 69 -4.09 -3.90 2.93
C ILE A 69 -5.60 -3.78 3.17
N SER A 70 -6.26 -2.87 2.45
CA SER A 70 -7.72 -2.75 2.45
C SER A 70 -8.27 -3.29 1.14
N LEU A 71 -9.18 -4.27 1.18
CA LEU A 71 -9.97 -4.60 0.00
C LEU A 71 -11.01 -3.50 -0.24
N THR A 72 -10.89 -2.79 -1.34
CA THR A 72 -11.79 -1.68 -1.72
C THR A 72 -12.93 -2.15 -2.59
N ASP A 73 -12.64 -3.02 -3.54
CA ASP A 73 -13.60 -3.73 -4.38
C ASP A 73 -13.33 -5.24 -4.31
N THR A 74 -14.37 -6.02 -4.05
CA THR A 74 -14.27 -7.45 -3.80
C THR A 74 -15.59 -8.15 -4.11
N PRO A 75 -15.57 -9.33 -4.75
CA PRO A 75 -16.76 -10.16 -4.94
C PRO A 75 -17.23 -10.81 -3.63
N LEU A 76 -16.45 -10.70 -2.54
CA LEU A 76 -16.81 -11.25 -1.24
C LEU A 76 -17.94 -10.43 -0.60
N PRO A 77 -18.87 -11.07 0.13
CA PRO A 77 -19.98 -10.38 0.79
C PRO A 77 -19.54 -9.52 1.99
N ILE A 78 -18.26 -9.60 2.38
CA ILE A 78 -17.69 -8.89 3.52
C ILE A 78 -16.51 -8.03 3.10
N ARG A 79 -16.39 -6.86 3.72
CA ARG A 79 -15.24 -5.96 3.55
C ARG A 79 -14.13 -6.38 4.52
N LEU A 80 -12.91 -6.53 4.01
CA LEU A 80 -11.78 -7.05 4.78
C LEU A 80 -10.58 -6.10 4.69
N GLY A 81 -9.92 -5.93 5.83
CA GLY A 81 -8.58 -5.36 5.91
C GLY A 81 -7.61 -6.39 6.49
N VAL A 82 -6.35 -6.29 6.12
CA VAL A 82 -5.27 -7.14 6.62
C VAL A 82 -4.12 -6.24 7.07
N ASP A 83 -3.71 -6.37 8.32
CA ASP A 83 -2.47 -5.78 8.81
C ASP A 83 -1.38 -6.86 8.77
N ILE A 84 -0.22 -6.51 8.21
CA ILE A 84 0.99 -7.33 8.20
C ILE A 84 2.05 -6.58 8.98
N SER A 85 2.60 -7.18 10.03
CA SER A 85 3.62 -6.52 10.85
C SER A 85 4.72 -7.47 11.31
N GLY A 86 5.98 -7.07 11.18
CA GLY A 86 7.14 -7.84 11.64
C GLY A 86 8.32 -7.79 10.68
N PRO A 87 9.46 -8.42 11.04
CA PRO A 87 10.60 -8.60 10.16
C PRO A 87 10.22 -9.40 8.91
N ILE A 88 10.70 -9.00 7.73
CA ILE A 88 10.37 -9.69 6.46
C ILE A 88 10.75 -11.17 6.48
N VAL A 89 11.88 -11.50 7.12
CA VAL A 89 12.33 -12.90 7.26
C VAL A 89 11.32 -13.72 8.06
N ASP A 90 10.89 -13.23 9.23
CA ASP A 90 9.95 -13.94 10.10
C ASP A 90 8.53 -13.99 9.49
N ILE A 91 8.15 -12.99 8.68
CA ILE A 91 6.92 -13.03 7.88
C ILE A 91 6.97 -14.17 6.85
N THR A 92 8.12 -14.38 6.21
CA THR A 92 8.30 -15.44 5.21
C THR A 92 8.25 -16.81 5.87
N ASP A 93 8.89 -16.98 7.02
CA ASP A 93 8.94 -18.24 7.75
C ASP A 93 7.62 -18.58 8.46
N ARG A 94 6.93 -17.57 9.02
CA ARG A 94 5.76 -17.72 9.89
C ARG A 94 4.66 -16.71 9.55
N PRO A 95 4.11 -16.74 8.33
CA PRO A 95 3.20 -15.70 7.83
C PRO A 95 1.95 -15.51 8.71
N LEU A 96 1.37 -16.60 9.22
CA LEU A 96 0.15 -16.54 10.03
C LEU A 96 0.33 -15.83 11.38
N LYS A 97 1.56 -15.72 11.90
CA LYS A 97 1.84 -15.01 13.16
C LYS A 97 1.82 -13.49 12.98
N HIS A 98 2.12 -13.04 11.77
CA HIS A 98 2.32 -11.63 11.42
C HIS A 98 1.15 -11.02 10.67
N ILE A 99 0.16 -11.84 10.28
CA ILE A 99 -1.05 -11.43 9.58
C ILE A 99 -2.21 -11.31 10.57
N LYS A 100 -2.89 -10.16 10.57
CA LYS A 100 -4.09 -9.89 11.38
C LYS A 100 -5.24 -9.43 10.50
N LEU A 101 -6.40 -10.07 10.66
CA LEU A 101 -7.64 -9.64 10.01
C LEU A 101 -8.22 -8.45 10.78
N VAL A 102 -8.44 -7.34 10.09
CA VAL A 102 -8.87 -6.07 10.67
C VAL A 102 -9.94 -5.41 9.79
N ARG A 103 -10.50 -4.29 10.24
CA ARG A 103 -11.36 -3.45 9.40
C ARG A 103 -10.51 -2.72 8.35
N PRO A 104 -11.03 -2.55 7.11
CA PRO A 104 -10.31 -1.81 6.08
C PRO A 104 -10.23 -0.32 6.44
N LYS A 105 -9.01 0.23 6.47
CA LYS A 105 -8.73 1.65 6.70
C LYS A 105 -9.07 2.51 5.48
N TYR A 106 -8.90 1.97 4.28
CA TYR A 106 -9.00 2.72 3.01
C TYR A 106 -10.24 2.37 2.19
N ASN A 107 -11.33 1.92 2.83
CA ASN A 107 -12.55 1.43 2.15
C ASN A 107 -13.29 2.45 1.25
N LYS A 108 -13.00 3.74 1.40
CA LYS A 108 -13.57 4.86 0.63
C LYS A 108 -12.59 5.46 -0.38
N LEU A 109 -11.31 5.13 -0.25
CA LEU A 109 -10.29 5.52 -1.21
C LEU A 109 -10.45 4.66 -2.46
N PHE A 110 -10.30 5.29 -3.62
CA PHE A 110 -10.33 4.62 -4.93
C PHE A 110 -11.62 3.83 -5.26
N LYS A 111 -12.78 4.20 -4.71
CA LYS A 111 -14.06 3.59 -5.13
C LYS A 111 -14.39 3.99 -6.58
N PRO A 112 -14.54 3.05 -7.52
CA PRO A 112 -14.93 3.35 -8.88
C PRO A 112 -16.45 3.53 -8.95
N ASP A 113 -16.99 4.62 -8.40
CA ASP A 113 -18.44 4.82 -8.44
C ASP A 113 -18.93 5.15 -9.86
N LYS A 114 -18.11 5.79 -10.73
CA LYS A 114 -18.36 5.98 -12.18
C LYS A 114 -17.05 6.24 -12.94
N ARG A 115 -16.79 5.50 -14.04
CA ARG A 115 -15.52 5.56 -14.82
C ARG A 115 -15.11 6.96 -15.33
N GLY A 116 -16.01 7.95 -15.38
CA GLY A 116 -15.69 9.31 -15.85
C GLY A 116 -15.15 10.27 -14.77
N ASP A 117 -15.50 10.08 -13.50
CA ASP A 117 -15.10 10.98 -12.39
C ASP A 117 -13.91 10.43 -11.58
N THR A 118 -13.57 9.15 -11.79
CA THR A 118 -12.52 8.46 -11.04
C THR A 118 -11.14 9.03 -11.36
N GLU A 119 -10.87 9.43 -12.60
CA GLU A 119 -9.56 9.95 -12.99
C GLU A 119 -9.23 11.27 -12.30
N GLN A 120 -10.18 12.22 -12.26
CA GLN A 120 -9.99 13.49 -11.56
C GLN A 120 -9.82 13.30 -10.05
N LYS A 121 -10.57 12.36 -9.46
CA LYS A 121 -10.49 12.07 -8.03
C LYS A 121 -9.19 11.36 -7.65
N VAL A 122 -8.69 10.47 -8.52
CA VAL A 122 -7.38 9.84 -8.38
C VAL A 122 -6.27 10.88 -8.58
N LEU A 123 -6.41 11.77 -9.56
CA LEU A 123 -5.47 12.86 -9.80
C LEU A 123 -5.41 13.82 -8.59
N SER A 124 -6.56 14.22 -8.05
CA SER A 124 -6.62 15.11 -6.89
C SER A 124 -6.02 14.42 -5.66
N MET A 125 -6.29 13.13 -5.44
CA MET A 125 -5.66 12.37 -4.37
C MET A 125 -4.13 12.28 -4.55
N LYS A 126 -3.64 12.02 -5.77
CA LYS A 126 -2.20 12.03 -6.07
C LYS A 126 -1.60 13.42 -5.79
N GLN A 127 -2.31 14.50 -6.13
CA GLN A 127 -1.88 15.87 -5.84
C GLN A 127 -1.86 16.17 -4.33
N ASP A 128 -2.91 15.79 -3.60
CA ASP A 128 -3.00 15.97 -2.14
C ASP A 128 -1.89 15.21 -1.41
N ILE A 129 -1.59 13.98 -1.85
CA ILE A 129 -0.48 13.17 -1.33
C ILE A 129 0.86 13.87 -1.62
N LEU A 130 1.10 14.31 -2.87
CA LEU A 130 2.31 15.02 -3.27
C LEU A 130 2.48 16.34 -2.50
N GLU A 131 1.41 17.08 -2.26
CA GLU A 131 1.45 18.33 -1.52
C GLU A 131 1.75 18.11 -0.04
N THR A 132 1.11 17.11 0.57
CA THR A 132 1.41 16.67 1.93
C THR A 132 2.86 16.18 2.06
N LEU A 133 3.38 15.53 1.01
CA LEU A 133 4.78 15.12 0.93
C LEU A 133 5.73 16.32 0.90
N ARG A 134 5.42 17.31 0.06
CA ARG A 134 6.21 18.54 -0.05
C ARG A 134 6.18 19.38 1.22
N SER A 135 5.03 19.48 1.89
CA SER A 135 4.89 20.25 3.13
C SER A 135 5.68 19.60 4.27
N ASN A 136 5.57 18.28 4.47
CA ASN A 136 6.31 17.57 5.51
C ASN A 136 7.84 17.65 5.31
N VAL A 137 8.31 17.64 4.06
CA VAL A 137 9.73 17.89 3.75
C VAL A 137 10.07 19.36 4.07
N ARG A 138 9.29 20.34 3.60
CA ARG A 138 9.58 21.77 3.83
C ARG A 138 9.55 22.18 5.30
N GLU A 139 8.59 21.68 6.09
CA GLU A 139 8.49 21.96 7.52
C GLU A 139 9.68 21.40 8.31
N GLN A 140 10.23 20.25 7.91
CA GLN A 140 11.41 19.66 8.57
C GLN A 140 12.74 20.30 8.16
N TYR A 141 12.80 21.03 7.05
CA TYR A 141 14.03 21.69 6.55
C TYR A 141 13.96 23.23 6.56
N GLY A 142 12.84 23.82 7.00
CA GLY A 142 12.55 25.26 6.96
C GLY A 142 13.23 26.15 8.00
N THR A 143 14.31 25.72 8.66
CA THR A 143 15.08 26.58 9.58
C THR A 143 16.59 26.58 9.40
N THR A 144 17.12 26.00 8.31
CA THR A 144 18.56 26.09 8.01
C THR A 144 18.82 26.93 6.76
N SER A 145 18.47 28.21 6.83
CA SER A 145 19.12 29.24 6.02
C SER A 145 19.70 30.30 6.95
N ARG A 146 20.82 29.95 7.60
CA ARG A 146 21.80 30.93 8.03
C ARG A 146 23.02 30.71 7.14
N ARG A 147 23.29 31.69 6.28
CA ARG A 147 24.50 31.76 5.43
C ARG A 147 25.74 31.47 6.30
N PRO A 148 26.71 30.66 5.85
CA PRO A 148 28.01 30.63 6.51
C PRO A 148 28.66 32.02 6.40
N PRO A 149 29.38 32.50 7.43
CA PRO A 149 30.14 33.72 7.30
C PRO A 149 31.21 33.52 6.24
N LEU A 150 31.32 34.50 5.33
CA LEU A 150 32.47 34.63 4.43
C LEU A 150 33.71 34.81 5.31
N VAL A 151 34.65 33.87 5.20
CA VAL A 151 35.97 33.98 5.79
C VAL A 151 36.80 34.80 4.81
N GLU A 152 37.09 36.06 5.17
CA GLU A 152 38.23 36.83 4.64
C GLU A 152 39.48 36.51 5.47
#